data_AF-A0A925K6C5-F1
#
_entry.id   AF-A0A925K6C5-F1
#
_cell.length_a   1.000
_cell.length_b   1.000
_cell.length_c   1.000
_cell.angle_alpha   90.00
_cell.angle_beta   90.00
_cell.angle_gamma   90.00
#
_symmetry.space_group_name_H-M   'P 1'
#
loop_
_entity.id
_entity.type
_entity.pdbx_description
1 polymer ?
#
loop_
_entity_poly.entity_id
_entity_poly.type
_entity_poly.pdbx_seq_one_letter_code
_entity_poly.pdbx_strand_id
1 'polypeptide(L)'
;MIEIIALIILVIHIGKVARRKGEKAAKWQILTVAGWIAAEAVGVLIGLMLFGTGNIIGLMLFGLISAVGGYLIVKAQLDKLPDDPDDDIERIGS
;
A
#
# COMPACT_ATOMS: atom_id res chain seq x y z
N MET A 1 13.58 -6.20 7.60
CA MET A 1 12.75 -7.14 8.42
C MET A 1 11.50 -6.47 8.99
N ILE A 2 11.59 -5.21 9.45
CA ILE A 2 10.41 -4.43 9.88
C ILE A 2 9.51 -4.07 8.68
N GLU A 3 10.07 -3.88 7.49
CA GLU A 3 9.30 -3.56 6.27
C GLU A 3 8.25 -4.62 5.94
N ILE A 4 8.60 -5.90 6.11
CA ILE A 4 7.67 -7.01 5.84
C ILE A 4 6.51 -7.00 6.83
N ILE A 5 6.77 -6.70 8.11
CA ILE A 5 5.72 -6.59 9.13
C ILE A 5 4.78 -5.44 8.77
N ALA A 6 5.32 -4.28 8.40
CA ALA A 6 4.53 -3.15 7.93
C ALA A 6 3.69 -3.51 6.70
N LEU A 7 4.30 -4.18 5.71
CA LEU A 7 3.60 -4.63 4.50
C LEU A 7 2.45 -5.58 4.83
N ILE A 8 2.64 -6.56 5.73
CA ILE A 8 1.58 -7.49 6.15
C ILE A 8 0.41 -6.73 6.78
N ILE A 9 0.68 -5.78 7.68
CA ILE A 9 -0.36 -4.96 8.32
C ILE A 9 -1.13 -4.15 7.27
N LEU A 10 -0.43 -3.54 6.31
CA LEU A 10 -1.03 -2.73 5.25
C LEU A 10 -1.84 -3.57 4.27
N VAL A 11 -1.38 -4.79 3.93
CA VAL A 11 -2.09 -5.76 3.09
C VAL A 11 -3.35 -6.28 3.79
N ILE A 12 -3.32 -6.48 5.10
CA ILE A 12 -4.54 -6.82 5.86
C ILE A 12 -5.50 -5.63 5.85
N HIS A 13 -5.00 -4.41 6.06
CA HIS A 13 -5.81 -3.20 6.08
C HIS A 13 -6.50 -2.95 4.74
N ILE A 14 -5.76 -2.96 3.62
CA ILE A 14 -6.32 -2.71 2.28
C ILE A 14 -7.36 -3.77 1.91
N GLY A 15 -7.15 -5.03 2.32
CA GLY A 15 -8.10 -6.11 2.10
C GLY A 15 -9.44 -5.87 2.82
N LYS A 16 -9.41 -5.30 4.03
CA LYS A 16 -10.63 -4.89 4.75
C LYS A 16 -11.33 -3.71 4.06
N VAL A 17 -10.58 -2.72 3.62
CA VAL A 17 -11.13 -1.57 2.87
C VAL A 17 -11.80 -2.05 1.58
N ALA A 18 -11.17 -2.96 0.84
CA ALA A 18 -11.72 -3.48 -0.41
C ALA A 18 -13.05 -4.22 -0.20
N ARG A 19 -13.17 -5.04 0.85
CA ARG A 19 -14.42 -5.76 1.15
C ARG A 19 -15.57 -4.81 1.46
N ARG A 20 -15.33 -3.74 2.23
CA ARG A 20 -16.35 -2.69 2.51
C ARG A 20 -16.80 -1.95 1.26
N LYS A 21 -15.98 -1.97 0.21
CA LYS A 21 -16.29 -1.37 -1.10
C LYS A 21 -16.86 -2.39 -2.09
N GLY A 22 -17.25 -3.58 -1.65
CA GLY A 22 -17.76 -4.64 -2.52
C GLY A 22 -16.70 -5.27 -3.45
N GLU A 23 -15.43 -4.93 -3.27
CA GLU A 23 -14.34 -5.38 -4.14
C GLU A 23 -13.65 -6.65 -3.62
N LYS A 24 -13.11 -7.45 -4.54
CA LYS A 24 -12.34 -8.64 -4.19
C LYS A 24 -11.04 -8.27 -3.48
N ALA A 25 -10.94 -8.57 -2.19
CA ALA A 25 -9.76 -8.28 -1.36
C ALA A 25 -8.44 -8.75 -1.99
N ALA A 26 -8.41 -9.97 -2.55
CA ALA A 26 -7.20 -10.55 -3.13
C ALA A 26 -6.57 -9.68 -4.22
N LYS A 27 -7.38 -9.05 -5.08
CA LYS A 27 -6.92 -8.13 -6.13
C LYS A 27 -6.14 -6.97 -5.52
N TRP A 28 -6.71 -6.30 -4.52
CA TRP A 28 -6.11 -5.12 -3.88
C TRP A 28 -4.92 -5.44 -2.99
N GLN A 29 -4.92 -6.62 -2.38
CA GLN A 29 -3.79 -7.15 -1.63
C GLN A 29 -2.58 -7.41 -2.54
N ILE A 30 -2.78 -8.06 -3.69
CA ILE A 30 -1.72 -8.29 -4.68
C ILE A 30 -1.20 -6.96 -5.24
N LEU A 31 -2.11 -6.04 -5.61
CA LEU A 31 -1.72 -4.70 -6.09
C LEU A 31 -0.90 -3.93 -5.06
N THR A 32 -1.21 -4.08 -3.77
CA THR A 32 -0.44 -3.44 -2.69
C THR A 32 0.96 -4.01 -2.59
N VAL A 33 1.13 -5.34 -2.64
CA VAL A 33 2.45 -5.97 -2.63
C VAL A 33 3.26 -5.57 -3.87
N ALA A 34 2.64 -5.60 -5.06
CA ALA A 34 3.29 -5.18 -6.29
C ALA A 34 3.68 -3.69 -6.26
N GLY A 35 2.78 -2.83 -5.79
CA GLY A 35 3.00 -1.39 -5.65
C GLY A 35 4.11 -1.07 -4.63
N TRP A 36 4.17 -1.81 -3.53
CA TRP A 36 5.24 -1.70 -2.53
C TRP A 36 6.60 -1.99 -3.16
N ILE A 37 6.76 -3.15 -3.80
CA ILE A 37 8.03 -3.58 -4.40
C ILE A 37 8.44 -2.63 -5.54
N ALA A 38 7.50 -2.23 -6.40
CA ALA A 38 7.78 -1.30 -7.49
C ALA A 38 8.23 0.06 -6.97
N ALA A 39 7.54 0.60 -5.96
CA ALA A 39 7.90 1.89 -5.38
C ALA A 39 9.20 1.84 -4.58
N GLU A 40 9.50 0.72 -3.90
CA GLU A 40 10.79 0.51 -3.25
C GLU A 40 11.95 0.53 -4.27
N ALA A 41 11.80 -0.20 -5.40
CA ALA A 41 12.80 -0.21 -6.47
C ALA A 41 13.02 1.18 -7.07
N VAL A 42 11.94 1.89 -7.40
CA VAL A 42 12.01 3.28 -7.91
C VAL A 42 12.64 4.21 -6.86
N GLY A 43 12.28 4.05 -5.58
CA GLY A 43 12.84 4.80 -4.47
C GLY A 43 14.33 4.61 -4.33
N VAL A 44 14.82 3.37 -4.40
CA VAL A 44 16.26 3.07 -4.35
C VAL A 44 16.99 3.69 -5.54
N LEU A 45 16.43 3.61 -6.77
CA LEU A 45 17.03 4.24 -7.94
C LEU A 45 17.14 5.76 -7.80
N ILE A 46 16.06 6.42 -7.36
CA ILE A 46 16.06 7.86 -7.10
C ILE A 46 17.04 8.20 -5.98
N GLY A 47 17.04 7.43 -4.90
CA GLY A 47 17.96 7.61 -3.78
C GLY A 47 19.43 7.49 -4.21
N LEU A 48 19.76 6.54 -5.08
CA LEU A 48 21.11 6.37 -5.64
C LEU A 48 21.53 7.59 -6.46
N MET A 49 20.61 8.19 -7.22
CA MET A 49 20.88 9.42 -7.97
C MET A 49 21.09 10.63 -7.04
N LEU A 50 20.38 10.69 -5.91
CA LEU A 50 20.45 11.82 -4.98
C LEU A 50 21.63 11.75 -4.01
N PHE A 51 21.91 10.56 -3.47
CA PHE A 51 22.86 10.37 -2.36
C PHE A 51 24.10 9.57 -2.75
N GLY A 52 24.16 9.01 -3.97
CA GLY A 52 25.19 8.07 -4.38
C GLY A 52 25.18 6.79 -3.54
N THR A 53 26.26 6.02 -3.57
CA THR A 53 26.42 4.77 -2.79
C THR A 53 27.00 5.00 -1.40
N GLY A 54 27.43 6.22 -1.08
CA GLY A 54 28.12 6.55 0.18
C GLY A 54 27.19 6.68 1.39
N ASN A 55 25.88 6.88 1.18
CA ASN A 55 24.91 7.02 2.26
C ASN A 55 23.87 5.89 2.24
N ILE A 56 24.31 4.70 2.65
CA ILE A 56 23.49 3.48 2.68
C ILE A 56 22.25 3.67 3.57
N ILE A 57 22.37 4.35 4.72
CA ILE A 57 21.24 4.58 5.62
C ILE A 57 20.19 5.47 4.93
N GLY A 58 20.62 6.56 4.28
CA GLY A 58 19.74 7.43 3.51
C GLY A 58 19.02 6.69 2.38
N LEU A 59 19.72 5.81 1.67
CA LEU A 59 19.14 4.96 0.62
C LEU A 59 18.05 4.04 1.16
N MET A 60 18.30 3.34 2.27
CA MET A 60 17.32 2.44 2.88
C MET A 60 16.07 3.20 3.35
N LEU A 61 16.25 4.34 4.02
CA LEU A 61 15.14 5.16 4.49
C LEU A 61 14.32 5.73 3.33
N PHE A 62 14.98 6.17 2.26
CA PHE A 62 14.31 6.69 1.08
C PHE A 62 13.53 5.60 0.34
N GLY A 63 14.10 4.40 0.20
CA GLY A 63 13.42 3.22 -0.32
C GLY A 63 12.16 2.88 0.48
N LEU A 64 12.25 2.88 1.82
CA LEU A 64 11.12 2.63 2.71
C LEU A 64 10.00 3.68 2.56
N ILE A 65 10.34 4.97 2.55
CA ILE A 65 9.36 6.04 2.36
C ILE A 65 8.67 5.90 1.00
N SER A 66 9.43 5.58 -0.05
CA SER A 66 8.89 5.35 -1.38
C SER A 66 7.94 4.14 -1.41
N ALA A 67 8.30 3.04 -0.74
CA ALA A 67 7.45 1.85 -0.64
C ALA A 67 6.10 2.13 0.04
N VAL A 68 6.10 2.94 1.11
CA VAL A 68 4.86 3.45 1.74
C VAL A 68 4.07 4.32 0.75
N GLY A 69 4.75 5.13 -0.06
CA GLY A 69 4.14 5.86 -1.17
C GLY A 69 3.41 4.95 -2.17
N GLY A 70 4.01 3.81 -2.52
CA GLY A 70 3.38 2.78 -3.35
C GLY A 70 2.05 2.27 -2.77
N TYR A 71 2.02 1.98 -1.46
CA TYR A 71 0.78 1.64 -0.75
C TYR A 71 -0.25 2.79 -0.82
N LEU A 72 0.17 4.03 -0.56
CA LEU A 72 -0.74 5.19 -0.57
C LEU A 72 -1.37 5.41 -1.95
N ILE A 73 -0.63 5.18 -3.03
CA ILE A 73 -1.17 5.25 -4.40
C ILE A 73 -2.26 4.20 -4.59
N VAL A 74 -2.02 2.94 -4.20
CA VAL A 74 -3.02 1.87 -4.30
C VAL A 74 -4.26 2.20 -3.45
N LYS A 75 -4.05 2.65 -2.21
CA LYS A 75 -5.13 3.09 -1.32
C LYS A 75 -5.94 4.23 -1.93
N ALA A 76 -5.29 5.24 -2.50
CA ALA A 76 -5.98 6.36 -3.14
C ALA A 76 -6.81 5.94 -4.36
N GLN A 77 -6.42 4.88 -5.08
CA GLN A 77 -7.25 4.34 -6.16
C GLN A 77 -8.44 3.54 -5.62
N LEU A 78 -8.25 2.77 -4.55
CA LEU A 78 -9.35 2.05 -3.90
C LEU A 78 -10.36 2.99 -3.27
N ASP A 79 -9.90 4.07 -2.63
CA ASP A 79 -10.74 5.06 -1.96
C ASP A 79 -11.65 5.83 -2.92
N LYS A 80 -11.33 5.89 -4.22
CA LYS A 80 -12.18 6.48 -5.26
C LYS A 80 -13.39 5.63 -5.61
N LEU A 81 -13.38 4.34 -5.27
CA LEU A 81 -14.53 3.48 -5.50
C LEU A 81 -15.63 3.78 -4.45
N PRO A 82 -16.91 3.76 -4.86
CA PRO A 82 -18.01 3.91 -3.91
C PRO A 82 -18.01 2.77 -2.89
N ASP A 83 -18.55 3.04 -1.71
CA ASP A 83 -18.80 1.98 -0.72
C ASP A 83 -19.99 1.12 -1.17
N ASP A 84 -20.02 -0.14 -0.72
CA ASP A 84 -21.10 -1.07 -1.06
C ASP A 84 -22.38 -0.67 -0.32
N PRO A 85 -23.46 -0.28 -1.02
CA PRO A 85 -24.69 0.16 -0.37
C PRO A 85 -25.39 -0.94 0.45
N ASP A 86 -25.14 -2.22 0.17
CA ASP A 86 -25.75 -3.33 0.91
C ASP A 86 -25.13 -3.50 2.33
N ASP A 87 -23.88 -3.06 2.54
CA ASP A 87 -23.18 -3.12 3.85
C ASP A 87 -23.82 -2.15 4.87
N ASP A 88 -24.42 -1.05 4.39
CA ASP A 88 -25.12 -0.07 5.24
C ASP A 88 -26.56 -0.50 5.57
N ILE A 89 -27.28 -1.15 4.65
CA ILE A 89 -28.68 -1.59 4.85
C ILE A 89 -28.78 -2.70 5.90
N GLU A 90 -27.83 -3.65 5.92
CA GLU A 90 -27.80 -4.72 6.94
C GLU A 90 -27.59 -4.17 8.38
N ARG A 91 -27.02 -2.97 8.54
CA ARG A 91 -26.77 -2.34 9.86
C ARG A 91 -27.91 -1.50 10.43
N ILE A 92 -28.96 -1.19 9.65
CA ILE A 92 -30.09 -0.36 10.13
C ILE A 92 -31.12 -1.21 10.90
N GLY A 93 -31.08 -2.54 10.75
CA GLY A 93 -32.03 -3.47 11.36
C GLY A 93 -31.54 -4.24 12.60
N SER A 94 -30.32 -3.99 13.09
CA SER A 94 -29.72 -4.65 14.27
C SER A 94 -29.75 -3.79 15.53
#